data_AF-A0A0F6U2Q8-F1
#
_entry.id   AF-A0A0F6U2Q8-F1
#
_cell.length_a   1.000
_cell.length_b   1.000
_cell.length_c   1.000
_cell.angle_alpha   90.00
_cell.angle_beta   90.00
_cell.angle_gamma   90.00
#
_symmetry.space_group_name_H-M   'P 1'
#
loop_
_entity.id
_entity.type
_entity.pdbx_description
1 polymer ?
#
loop_
_entity_poly.entity_id
_entity_poly.type
_entity_poly.pdbx_seq_one_letter_code
_entity_poly.pdbx_strand_id
1 'polypeptide(L)' 'MKANTRVRIIVDNLSDENNELTSFLETAESLQLDGPSDWSENLDKYLYGEEKEHEP' A
#
# COMPACT_ATOMS: atom_id res chain seq x y z
N MET A 1 16.28 -14.30 -12.94
CA MET A 1 15.18 -15.28 -12.74
C MET A 1 14.81 -15.86 -14.10
N LYS A 2 14.52 -17.16 -14.21
CA LYS A 2 14.10 -17.78 -15.48
C LYS A 2 12.61 -17.52 -15.73
N ALA A 3 12.25 -17.20 -16.97
CA ALA A 3 10.87 -17.12 -17.42
C ALA A 3 10.13 -18.45 -17.14
N ASN A 4 8.83 -18.38 -16.83
CA ASN A 4 7.95 -19.51 -16.49
C ASN A 4 8.16 -20.14 -15.10
N THR A 5 8.70 -19.40 -14.14
CA THR A 5 8.71 -19.83 -12.74
C THR A 5 7.30 -19.69 -12.15
N ARG A 6 6.67 -20.80 -11.76
CA ARG A 6 5.35 -20.79 -11.10
C ARG A 6 5.53 -20.60 -9.60
N VAL A 7 4.92 -19.56 -9.06
CA VAL A 7 4.97 -19.23 -7.62
C VAL A 7 3.55 -19.28 -7.07
N ARG A 8 3.40 -19.84 -5.87
CA ARG A 8 2.16 -19.77 -5.09
C ARG A 8 2.46 -18.97 -3.83
N ILE A 9 1.76 -17.85 -3.65
CA ILE A 9 1.83 -17.03 -2.44
C ILE A 9 0.51 -17.26 -1.71
N ILE A 10 0.60 -17.65 -0.45
CA ILE A 10 -0.55 -17.77 0.45
C ILE A 10 -0.33 -16.69 1.51
N VAL A 11 -1.29 -15.78 1.62
CA VAL A 11 -1.28 -14.71 2.63
C VAL A 11 -2.34 -15.08 3.65
N ASP A 12 -1.91 -15.64 4.77
CA ASP A 12 -2.77 -15.90 5.91
C ASP A 12 -2.72 -14.70 6.84
N ASN A 13 -3.90 -14.16 7.18
CA ASN A 13 -4.02 -13.15 8.20
C ASN A 13 -4.18 -13.87 9.55
N LEU A 14 -3.12 -13.89 10.34
CA LEU A 14 -3.16 -14.35 11.73
C LEU A 14 -3.83 -13.25 12.55
N SER A 15 -5.14 -13.07 12.38
CA SER A 15 -5.90 -12.13 13.20
C SER A 15 -5.88 -12.62 14.64
N ASP A 16 -5.26 -11.85 15.53
CA ASP A 16 -5.41 -12.02 16.97
C ASP A 16 -6.90 -12.01 17.32
N GLU A 17 -7.29 -12.93 18.19
CA GLU A 17 -8.68 -13.23 18.59
C GLU A 17 -9.36 -12.05 19.32
N ASN A 18 -8.63 -10.94 19.50
CA ASN A 18 -9.03 -9.71 20.17
C ASN A 18 -9.18 -8.51 19.22
N ASN A 19 -9.29 -8.74 17.90
CA ASN A 19 -9.53 -7.65 16.96
C ASN A 19 -11.01 -7.25 17.02
N GLU A 20 -11.37 -6.46 18.03
CA GLU A 20 -12.57 -5.63 18.03
C GLU A 20 -12.70 -5.01 16.63
N LEU A 21 -13.89 -5.05 16.03
CA LEU A 21 -14.12 -4.54 14.67
C LEU A 21 -13.88 -3.03 14.66
N THR A 22 -12.63 -2.59 14.53
CA THR A 22 -12.29 -1.18 14.40
C THR A 22 -12.78 -0.72 13.03
N SER A 23 -13.51 0.39 13.01
CA SER A 23 -13.95 0.96 11.75
C SER A 23 -12.71 1.34 10.92
N PHE A 24 -12.87 1.34 9.60
CA PHE A 24 -11.80 1.76 8.70
C PHE A 24 -11.22 3.13 9.06
N LEU A 25 -12.07 4.07 9.52
CA LEU A 25 -11.62 5.41 9.91
C LEU A 25 -10.82 5.41 11.21
N GLU A 26 -11.21 4.62 12.21
CA GLU A 26 -10.42 4.46 13.45
C GLU A 26 -9.05 3.84 13.15
N THR A 27 -9.01 2.84 12.26
CA THR A 27 -7.74 2.27 11.80
C THR A 27 -6.90 3.31 11.06
N ALA A 28 -7.50 4.07 10.13
CA ALA A 28 -6.79 5.09 9.36
C ALA A 28 -6.22 6.22 10.25
N GLU A 29 -6.96 6.66 11.27
CA GLU A 29 -6.48 7.65 12.25
C GLU A 29 -5.33 7.09 13.10
N SER A 30 -5.42 5.83 13.55
CA SER A 30 -4.40 5.20 14.41
C SER A 30 -3.04 5.04 13.73
N LEU A 31 -3.01 5.01 12.39
CA LEU A 31 -1.78 4.83 11.62
C LEU A 31 -0.88 6.08 11.63
N GLN A 32 -1.35 7.22 12.15
CA GLN A 32 -0.59 8.47 12.28
C GLN A 32 0.21 8.80 11.01
N LEU A 33 -0.45 8.71 9.85
CA LEU A 33 0.22 8.82 8.56
C LEU A 33 0.70 10.25 8.32
N ASP A 34 2.03 10.44 8.33
CA ASP A 34 2.67 11.71 7.99
C ASP A 34 2.82 11.86 6.48
N GLY A 35 2.35 12.99 5.94
CA GLY A 35 2.39 13.23 4.50
C GLY A 35 2.32 14.69 4.08
N PRO A 36 2.88 15.03 2.90
CA PRO A 36 2.60 16.25 2.18
C PRO A 36 1.10 16.56 2.06
N SER A 37 0.75 17.85 2.16
CA SER A 37 -0.63 18.32 2.09
C SER A 37 -1.32 18.06 0.75
N ASP A 38 -0.55 17.80 -0.31
CA ASP A 38 -0.98 17.56 -1.68
C ASP A 38 -1.05 16.06 -2.05
N TRP A 39 -1.00 15.17 -1.06
CA TRP A 39 -1.03 13.72 -1.25
C TRP A 39 -2.20 13.21 -2.09
N SER A 40 -3.41 13.69 -1.82
CA SER A 40 -4.60 13.26 -2.58
C SER A 40 -4.55 13.69 -4.04
N GLU A 41 -3.85 14.77 -4.35
CA GLU A 41 -3.73 15.32 -5.69
C GLU A 41 -2.57 14.67 -6.48
N ASN A 42 -1.55 14.20 -5.77
CA ASN A 42 -0.31 13.66 -6.34
C ASN A 42 -0.09 12.19 -5.98
N LEU A 43 -1.16 11.43 -5.71
CA LEU A 43 -1.08 10.04 -5.24
C LEU A 43 -0.21 9.17 -6.15
N ASP A 44 -0.40 9.27 -7.47
CA ASP A 44 0.36 8.49 -8.45
C ASP A 44 1.86 8.79 -8.39
N LYS A 45 2.23 10.06 -8.23
CA LYS A 45 3.63 10.48 -8.08
C LYS A 45 4.28 9.87 -6.84
N TYR A 46 3.57 9.79 -5.72
CA TYR A 46 4.12 9.20 -4.49
C TYR A 46 4.14 7.67 -4.51
N LEU A 47 3.17 7.03 -5.16
CA LEU A 47 3.09 5.56 -5.24
C LEU A 47 4.03 4.97 -6.30
N TYR A 48 4.16 5.64 -7.45
CA TYR A 48 4.85 5.09 -8.62
C TYR A 48 6.10 5.89 -9.03
N GLY A 49 6.34 7.04 -8.39
CA GLY A 49 7.35 8.00 -8.82
C GLY A 49 6.86 8.82 -10.02
N GLU A 50 7.59 9.88 -10.38
CA GLU A 50 7.37 10.54 -11.67
C GLU A 50 7.76 9.55 -12.78
N GLU A 51 6.89 9.40 -13.79
CA GLU A 51 7.24 8.70 -15.01
C GLU A 51 8.53 9.30 -15.51
N LYS A 52 9.63 8.57 -15.39
CA LYS A 52 10.87 8.95 -16.05
C LYS A 52 10.52 8.98 -17.52
N GLU A 53 10.55 10.18 -18.10
CA GLU A 53 10.44 10.40 -19.53
C GLU A 53 11.24 9.30 -20.22
N HIS A 54 10.54 8.43 -20.94
CA HIS A 54 11.19 7.50 -21.84
C HIS A 54 11.96 8.35 -22.85
N GLU A 55 13.28 8.50 -22.65
CA GLU A 55 14.16 9.07 -23.66
C GLU A 55 14.04 8.23 -24.95
N PRO A 56 14.01 8.90 -26.12
CA PRO A 56 13.58 8.33 -27.39
C PRO A 56 14.50 7.23 -27.97
#